data_AF-A0A955SQE0-F1
#
_entry.id   AF-A0A955SQE0-F1
#
_cell.length_a   1.000
_cell.length_b   1.000
_cell.length_c   1.000
_cell.angle_alpha   90.00
_cell.angle_beta   90.00
_cell.angle_gamma   90.00
#
_symmetry.space_group_name_H-M   'P 1'
#
loop_
_entity.id
_entity.type
_entity.pdbx_description
1 polymer ?
#
loop_
_entity_poly.entity_id
_entity_poly.type
_entity_poly.pdbx_seq_one_letter_code
_entity_poly.pdbx_strand_id
1 'polypeptide(L)'
;MNQDFAFDPNSIWEEVERLPPLVAETIHYHRFIYDWIRSEGLKDEDKRLVRKVIENWLASFPCGRGRAWHPFTVAYRSQVWIRILLEPQAEELFPKFHESLFLHGLYLEQNLETHLGGNHLFKDLSAMLMLSACFEGPTSERWFHSASQQLEREIDKQVLSDGGHYERSPMYHILVLGDLLDVRDLLQTVRSDWVANSLAPAIERMAHYLDRILHPDGEIPFFNDSVFNQAPSPALALKRAGLNRSEPNPLDLCEETGVARFTQGKLTLLFDCGKLGPDEL
;
A
#
# COMPACT_ATOMS: atom_id res chain seq x y z
N MET A 1 3.41 -7.27 14.32
CA MET A 1 3.02 -7.13 15.74
C MET A 1 2.25 -8.40 16.12
N ASN A 2 2.75 -9.22 17.05
CA ASN A 2 2.15 -10.53 17.40
C ASN A 2 1.27 -10.41 18.65
N GLN A 3 0.27 -9.53 18.63
CA GLN A 3 -0.68 -9.38 19.73
C GLN A 3 -2.09 -9.46 19.18
N ASP A 4 -2.88 -10.35 19.76
CA ASP A 4 -4.30 -10.48 19.45
C ASP A 4 -5.09 -9.53 20.36
N PHE A 5 -5.93 -8.71 19.74
CA PHE A 5 -6.85 -7.83 20.45
C PHE A 5 -8.29 -8.27 20.17
N ALA A 6 -9.11 -8.32 21.21
CA ALA A 6 -10.55 -8.51 21.09
C ALA A 6 -11.24 -7.23 21.53
N PHE A 7 -12.10 -6.68 20.68
CA PHE A 7 -12.82 -5.44 20.92
C PHE A 7 -14.33 -5.69 20.94
N ASP A 8 -15.06 -4.99 21.81
CA ASP A 8 -16.51 -4.91 21.67
C ASP A 8 -16.86 -3.97 20.50
N PRO A 9 -17.64 -4.42 19.50
CA PRO A 9 -18.07 -3.56 18.39
C PRO A 9 -18.81 -2.28 18.80
N ASN A 10 -19.27 -2.15 20.05
CA ASN A 10 -19.89 -0.95 20.59
C ASN A 10 -18.89 0.08 21.16
N SER A 11 -17.69 -0.35 21.55
CA SER A 11 -16.69 0.49 22.25
C SER A 11 -15.28 0.41 21.64
N ILE A 12 -15.12 -0.30 20.51
CA ILE A 12 -13.84 -0.53 19.84
C ILE A 12 -12.95 0.72 19.79
N TRP A 13 -13.49 1.87 19.40
CA TRP A 13 -12.69 3.08 19.21
C TRP A 13 -12.23 3.75 20.50
N GLU A 14 -12.98 3.60 21.59
CA GLU A 14 -12.54 4.06 22.90
C GLU A 14 -11.41 3.16 23.43
N GLU A 15 -11.51 1.86 23.19
CA GLU A 15 -10.48 0.88 23.56
C GLU A 15 -9.20 1.09 22.74
N VAL A 16 -9.33 1.35 21.43
CA VAL A 16 -8.22 1.63 20.52
C VAL A 16 -7.41 2.85 20.96
N GLU A 17 -8.06 3.93 21.40
CA GLU A 17 -7.35 5.14 21.87
C GLU A 17 -6.59 4.93 23.19
N ARG A 18 -6.78 3.80 23.88
CA ARG A 18 -6.00 3.43 25.08
C ARG A 18 -4.78 2.58 24.77
N LEU A 19 -4.61 2.14 23.52
CA LEU A 19 -3.47 1.34 23.08
C LEU A 19 -2.23 2.20 22.83
N PRO A 20 -1.02 1.60 22.72
CA PRO A 20 0.16 2.35 22.36
C PRO A 20 -0.02 3.04 21.00
N PRO A 21 0.54 4.25 20.79
CA PRO A 21 0.19 5.10 19.64
C PRO A 21 0.29 4.42 18.27
N LEU A 22 1.39 3.70 18.01
CA LEU A 22 1.59 2.99 16.74
C LEU A 22 0.56 1.86 16.53
N VAL A 23 0.17 1.17 17.60
CA VAL A 23 -0.86 0.12 17.53
C VAL A 23 -2.21 0.75 17.18
N ALA A 24 -2.59 1.81 17.89
CA ALA A 24 -3.84 2.53 17.64
C ALA A 24 -3.91 3.04 16.19
N GLU A 25 -2.82 3.62 15.71
CA GLU A 25 -2.68 4.11 14.33
C GLU A 25 -2.87 2.98 13.30
N THR A 26 -2.22 1.83 13.50
CA THR A 26 -2.39 0.68 12.59
C THR A 26 -3.82 0.11 12.58
N ILE A 27 -4.54 0.19 13.70
CA ILE A 27 -5.96 -0.23 13.75
C ILE A 27 -6.83 0.75 12.96
N HIS A 28 -6.48 2.05 12.93
CA HIS A 28 -7.14 3.05 12.09
C HIS A 28 -6.91 2.89 10.58
N TYR A 29 -6.03 1.97 10.15
CA TYR A 29 -5.97 1.54 8.75
C TYR A 29 -7.18 0.71 8.33
N HIS A 30 -7.91 0.14 9.31
CA HIS A 30 -9.08 -0.73 9.13
C HIS A 30 -8.77 -2.00 8.33
N ARG A 31 -7.49 -2.38 8.21
CA ARG A 31 -7.06 -3.58 7.47
C ARG A 31 -7.73 -4.85 7.99
N PHE A 32 -7.95 -4.94 9.30
CA PHE A 32 -8.64 -6.08 9.93
C PHE A 32 -10.05 -6.32 9.36
N ILE A 33 -10.76 -5.27 8.93
CA ILE A 33 -12.09 -5.39 8.30
C ILE A 33 -11.97 -6.07 6.95
N TYR A 34 -11.01 -5.65 6.14
CA TYR A 34 -10.78 -6.23 4.83
C TYR A 34 -10.28 -7.67 4.94
N ASP A 35 -9.34 -7.94 5.85
CA ASP A 35 -8.84 -9.29 6.09
C ASP A 35 -9.97 -10.24 6.53
N TRP A 36 -10.90 -9.78 7.38
CA TRP A 36 -12.11 -10.52 7.76
C TRP A 36 -13.01 -10.82 6.56
N ILE A 37 -13.31 -9.81 5.73
CA ILE A 37 -14.16 -9.99 4.53
C ILE A 37 -13.52 -11.00 3.57
N ARG A 38 -12.20 -10.95 3.42
CA ARG A 38 -11.44 -11.88 2.58
C ARG A 38 -11.44 -13.32 3.09
N SER A 39 -11.58 -13.54 4.41
CA SER A 39 -11.63 -14.88 5.01
C SER A 39 -13.06 -15.44 5.09
N GLU A 40 -14.02 -14.64 5.53
CA GLU A 40 -15.38 -15.10 5.86
C GLU A 40 -16.42 -14.79 4.77
N GLY A 41 -16.08 -13.88 3.85
CA GLY A 41 -17.02 -13.25 2.92
C GLY A 41 -17.78 -12.09 3.56
N LEU A 42 -18.73 -11.53 2.80
CA LEU A 42 -19.55 -10.41 3.23
C LEU A 42 -21.04 -10.83 3.30
N LYS A 43 -21.40 -11.63 4.30
CA LYS A 43 -22.80 -12.04 4.54
C LYS A 43 -23.57 -10.90 5.21
N ASP A 44 -24.89 -11.02 5.32
CA ASP A 44 -25.71 -9.93 5.87
C ASP A 44 -25.38 -9.58 7.33
N GLU A 45 -24.92 -10.54 8.12
CA GLU A 45 -24.43 -10.27 9.48
C GLU A 45 -23.10 -9.53 9.50
N ASP A 46 -22.18 -9.87 8.60
CA ASP A 46 -20.89 -9.18 8.43
C ASP A 46 -21.13 -7.74 7.98
N LYS A 47 -22.01 -7.51 7.00
CA LYS A 47 -22.40 -6.15 6.54
C LYS A 47 -22.91 -5.28 7.69
N ARG A 48 -23.75 -5.84 8.56
CA ARG A 48 -24.28 -5.13 9.74
C ARG A 48 -23.16 -4.78 10.72
N LEU A 49 -22.25 -5.70 10.98
CA LEU A 49 -21.12 -5.47 11.88
C LEU A 49 -20.16 -4.41 11.33
N VAL A 50 -19.77 -4.52 10.04
CA VAL A 50 -18.91 -3.54 9.36
C VAL A 50 -19.55 -2.17 9.39
N ARG A 51 -20.84 -2.06 9.01
CA ARG A 51 -21.57 -0.78 9.07
C ARG A 51 -21.52 -0.18 10.46
N LYS A 52 -21.80 -0.97 11.50
CA LYS A 52 -21.79 -0.51 12.89
C LYS A 52 -20.41 0.02 13.31
N VAL A 53 -19.35 -0.74 13.04
CA VAL A 53 -17.96 -0.34 13.38
C VAL A 53 -17.59 0.96 12.68
N ILE A 54 -17.92 1.08 11.39
CA ILE A 54 -17.62 2.27 10.58
C ILE A 54 -18.45 3.48 10.99
N GLU A 55 -19.74 3.33 11.26
CA GLU A 55 -20.59 4.43 11.74
C GLU A 55 -20.13 4.92 13.11
N ASN A 56 -19.73 4.02 14.01
CA ASN A 56 -19.12 4.38 15.28
C ASN A 56 -17.80 5.14 15.05
N TRP A 57 -16.97 4.71 14.09
CA TRP A 57 -15.72 5.40 13.74
C TRP A 57 -15.98 6.83 13.25
N LEU A 58 -16.92 6.98 12.31
CA LEU A 58 -17.30 8.28 11.74
C LEU A 58 -17.85 9.24 12.80
N ALA A 59 -18.58 8.72 13.79
CA ALA A 59 -19.09 9.52 14.90
C ALA A 59 -17.98 9.96 15.89
N SER A 60 -16.96 9.12 16.09
CA SER A 60 -15.88 9.35 17.06
C SER A 60 -14.73 10.21 16.50
N PHE A 61 -14.43 10.14 15.21
CA PHE A 61 -13.24 10.75 14.61
C PHE A 61 -13.60 11.72 13.47
N PRO A 62 -14.01 12.96 13.79
CA PRO A 62 -14.28 13.98 12.78
C PRO A 62 -13.04 14.31 11.95
N CYS A 63 -13.27 14.73 10.69
CA CYS A 63 -12.23 15.00 9.71
C CYS A 63 -11.08 15.89 10.23
N GLY A 64 -9.85 15.46 9.94
CA GLY A 64 -8.62 16.20 10.23
C GLY A 64 -8.21 16.24 11.71
N ARG A 65 -8.72 15.36 12.56
CA ARG A 65 -8.40 15.35 14.00
C ARG A 65 -7.76 14.06 14.48
N GLY A 66 -6.65 14.22 15.21
CA GLY A 66 -5.99 13.13 15.93
C GLY A 66 -5.33 12.10 15.00
N ARG A 67 -4.89 11.00 15.61
CA ARG A 67 -4.12 9.93 14.95
C ARG A 67 -4.88 9.24 13.83
N ALA A 68 -6.19 9.07 13.98
CA ALA A 68 -7.06 8.51 12.95
C ALA A 68 -7.01 9.29 11.61
N TRP A 69 -6.56 10.54 11.65
CA TRP A 69 -6.44 11.43 10.51
C TRP A 69 -4.99 11.81 10.16
N HIS A 70 -3.97 11.13 10.69
CA HIS A 70 -2.62 11.26 10.13
C HIS A 70 -2.64 10.90 8.63
N PRO A 71 -1.90 11.60 7.75
CA PRO A 71 -2.02 11.42 6.31
C PRO A 71 -1.78 9.99 5.84
N PHE A 72 -0.69 9.35 6.28
CA PHE A 72 -0.43 7.93 5.98
C PHE A 72 -1.61 7.03 6.36
N THR A 73 -2.18 7.27 7.55
CA THR A 73 -3.34 6.53 8.08
C THR A 73 -4.57 6.73 7.20
N VAL A 74 -4.82 7.96 6.74
CA VAL A 74 -5.92 8.30 5.84
C VAL A 74 -5.71 7.65 4.48
N ALA A 75 -4.49 7.70 3.93
CA ALA A 75 -4.15 7.08 2.66
C ALA A 75 -4.34 5.56 2.72
N TYR A 76 -3.78 4.90 3.73
CA TYR A 76 -3.93 3.46 3.92
C TYR A 76 -5.40 3.06 4.08
N ARG A 77 -6.15 3.75 4.95
CA ARG A 77 -7.57 3.50 5.16
C ARG A 77 -8.38 3.71 3.88
N SER A 78 -8.07 4.74 3.10
CA SER A 78 -8.76 5.01 1.83
C SER A 78 -8.60 3.85 0.86
N GLN A 79 -7.39 3.33 0.69
CA GLN A 79 -7.17 2.17 -0.16
C GLN A 79 -7.89 0.91 0.36
N VAL A 80 -7.84 0.66 1.68
CA VAL A 80 -8.56 -0.47 2.30
C VAL A 80 -10.06 -0.37 2.04
N TRP A 81 -10.63 0.82 2.23
CA TRP A 81 -12.05 1.07 2.02
C TRP A 81 -12.45 0.94 0.55
N ILE A 82 -11.64 1.43 -0.38
CA ILE A 82 -11.86 1.21 -1.82
C ILE A 82 -11.87 -0.30 -2.14
N ARG A 83 -10.93 -1.09 -1.61
CA ARG A 83 -10.91 -2.55 -1.79
C ARG A 83 -12.16 -3.22 -1.22
N ILE A 84 -12.63 -2.80 -0.05
CA ILE A 84 -13.90 -3.28 0.55
C ILE A 84 -15.09 -3.00 -0.38
N LEU A 85 -15.17 -1.80 -0.97
CA LEU A 85 -16.26 -1.44 -1.87
C LEU A 85 -16.22 -2.17 -3.22
N LEU A 86 -15.08 -2.75 -3.58
CA LEU A 86 -14.95 -3.60 -4.77
C LEU A 86 -15.32 -5.07 -4.51
N GLU A 87 -15.54 -5.47 -3.25
CA GLU A 87 -15.98 -6.83 -2.93
C GLU A 87 -17.45 -7.06 -3.38
N PRO A 88 -17.79 -8.28 -3.81
CA PRO A 88 -19.17 -8.62 -4.14
C PRO A 88 -20.11 -8.35 -2.96
N GLN A 89 -21.30 -7.80 -3.22
CA GLN A 89 -22.33 -7.50 -2.22
C GLN A 89 -22.03 -6.32 -1.28
N ALA A 90 -21.03 -5.49 -1.60
CA ALA A 90 -20.67 -4.32 -0.80
C ALA A 90 -21.57 -3.10 -1.04
N GLU A 91 -22.55 -3.16 -1.95
CA GLU A 91 -23.36 -2.01 -2.40
C GLU A 91 -24.05 -1.28 -1.24
N GLU A 92 -24.50 -2.02 -0.21
CA GLU A 92 -25.15 -1.42 0.95
C GLU A 92 -24.20 -0.64 1.88
N LEU A 93 -22.88 -0.79 1.73
CA LEU A 93 -21.87 -0.05 2.48
C LEU A 93 -21.52 1.28 1.78
N PHE A 94 -21.86 1.43 0.50
CA PHE A 94 -21.41 2.53 -0.35
C PHE A 94 -21.73 3.91 0.22
N PRO A 95 -22.96 4.23 0.68
CA PRO A 95 -23.30 5.62 1.02
C PRO A 95 -22.39 6.23 2.10
N LYS A 96 -22.08 5.48 3.17
CA LYS A 96 -21.24 5.96 4.28
C LYS A 96 -19.76 6.01 3.92
N PHE A 97 -19.28 5.01 3.19
CA PHE A 97 -17.90 4.97 2.75
C PHE A 97 -17.62 6.06 1.72
N HIS A 98 -18.51 6.25 0.75
CA HIS A 98 -18.36 7.19 -0.35
C HIS A 98 -18.25 8.65 0.14
N GLU A 99 -19.12 9.08 1.06
CA GLU A 99 -19.05 10.43 1.64
C GLU A 99 -17.72 10.65 2.38
N SER A 100 -17.30 9.69 3.20
CA SER A 100 -16.05 9.80 3.95
C SER A 100 -14.80 9.69 3.08
N LEU A 101 -14.82 8.87 2.02
CA LEU A 101 -13.72 8.75 1.06
C LEU A 101 -13.52 10.07 0.31
N PHE A 102 -14.60 10.80 0.02
CA PHE A 102 -14.47 12.14 -0.56
C PHE A 102 -13.78 13.10 0.41
N LEU A 103 -14.12 13.04 1.71
CA LEU A 103 -13.43 13.82 2.74
C LEU A 103 -11.96 13.39 2.90
N HIS A 104 -11.64 12.10 2.78
CA HIS A 104 -10.25 11.63 2.76
C HIS A 104 -9.48 12.26 1.60
N GLY A 105 -10.06 12.31 0.39
CA GLY A 105 -9.43 12.94 -0.77
C GLY A 105 -9.17 14.43 -0.58
N LEU A 106 -10.15 15.18 -0.07
CA LEU A 106 -9.97 16.60 0.25
C LEU A 106 -8.89 16.83 1.32
N TYR A 107 -8.81 15.93 2.30
CA TYR A 107 -7.79 15.99 3.35
C TYR A 107 -6.39 15.70 2.78
N LEU A 108 -6.22 14.60 2.03
CA LEU A 108 -4.94 14.22 1.44
C LEU A 108 -4.41 15.29 0.47
N GLU A 109 -5.29 15.89 -0.35
CA GLU A 109 -4.93 16.99 -1.26
C GLU A 109 -4.18 18.15 -0.54
N GLN A 110 -4.42 18.34 0.76
CA GLN A 110 -3.83 19.41 1.56
C GLN A 110 -2.72 18.94 2.52
N ASN A 111 -2.55 17.64 2.72
CA ASN A 111 -1.74 17.09 3.81
C ASN A 111 -0.75 15.99 3.37
N LEU A 112 -0.41 15.91 2.08
CA LEU A 112 0.60 14.97 1.57
C LEU A 112 1.91 15.04 2.40
N GLU A 113 2.46 13.89 2.76
CA GLU A 113 3.69 13.75 3.57
C GLU A 113 4.98 14.02 2.77
N THR A 114 5.00 15.11 2.00
CA THR A 114 6.14 15.55 1.17
C THR A 114 7.43 15.78 1.95
N HIS A 115 7.33 16.05 3.25
CA HIS A 115 8.46 16.23 4.16
C HIS A 115 9.04 14.91 4.67
N LEU A 116 8.23 13.84 4.75
CA LEU A 116 8.72 12.49 5.05
C LEU A 116 9.20 11.82 3.77
N GLY A 117 8.52 12.04 2.62
CA GLY A 117 8.88 11.39 1.37
C GLY A 117 8.64 9.88 1.43
N GLY A 118 9.46 9.12 0.70
CA GLY A 118 9.50 7.67 0.81
C GLY A 118 8.21 6.94 0.50
N ASN A 119 8.09 5.76 1.10
CA ASN A 119 6.94 4.88 1.03
C ASN A 119 5.67 5.58 1.57
N HIS A 120 5.83 6.54 2.48
CA HIS A 120 4.75 7.39 2.98
C HIS A 120 4.15 8.27 1.89
N LEU A 121 4.97 9.07 1.22
CA LEU A 121 4.51 9.91 0.11
C LEU A 121 3.96 9.07 -1.05
N PHE A 122 4.57 7.91 -1.34
CA PHE A 122 4.03 6.96 -2.33
C PHE A 122 2.64 6.47 -1.96
N LYS A 123 2.41 6.19 -0.66
CA LYS A 123 1.11 5.76 -0.15
C LYS A 123 0.06 6.82 -0.36
N ASP A 124 0.38 8.05 0.02
CA ASP A 124 -0.50 9.22 -0.10
C ASP A 124 -0.90 9.48 -1.56
N LEU A 125 0.09 9.55 -2.46
CA LEU A 125 -0.13 9.80 -3.88
C LEU A 125 -0.93 8.67 -4.53
N SER A 126 -0.59 7.42 -4.23
CA SER A 126 -1.33 6.26 -4.73
C SER A 126 -2.78 6.26 -4.25
N ALA A 127 -3.02 6.54 -2.96
CA ALA A 127 -4.37 6.64 -2.43
C ALA A 127 -5.18 7.76 -3.09
N MET A 128 -4.56 8.92 -3.32
CA MET A 128 -5.21 10.06 -4.00
C MET A 128 -5.55 9.75 -5.46
N LEU A 129 -4.70 9.01 -6.17
CA LEU A 129 -4.98 8.50 -7.51
C LEU A 129 -6.12 7.48 -7.54
N MET A 130 -6.15 6.55 -6.58
CA MET A 130 -7.26 5.60 -6.45
C MET A 130 -8.57 6.34 -6.16
N LEU A 131 -8.56 7.33 -5.27
CA LEU A 131 -9.72 8.18 -5.01
C LEU A 131 -10.17 8.94 -6.26
N SER A 132 -9.24 9.43 -7.09
CA SER A 132 -9.59 10.09 -8.35
C SER A 132 -10.36 9.16 -9.31
N ALA A 133 -10.13 7.85 -9.25
CA ALA A 133 -10.87 6.86 -10.05
C ALA A 133 -12.28 6.59 -9.50
N CYS A 134 -12.53 6.86 -8.21
CA CYS A 134 -13.79 6.57 -7.54
C CYS A 134 -14.84 7.69 -7.68
N PHE A 135 -14.45 8.89 -8.10
CA PHE A 135 -15.34 10.06 -8.17
C PHE A 135 -15.28 10.73 -9.55
N GLU A 136 -16.36 11.41 -9.90
CA GLU A 136 -16.45 12.20 -11.13
C GLU A 136 -16.44 13.70 -10.85
N GLY A 137 -15.99 14.49 -11.83
CA GLY A 137 -16.07 15.95 -11.82
C GLY A 137 -14.73 16.66 -11.55
N PRO A 138 -14.76 18.01 -11.42
CA PRO A 138 -13.54 18.81 -11.38
C PRO A 138 -12.59 18.45 -10.23
N THR A 139 -13.12 18.00 -9.10
CA THR A 139 -12.30 17.62 -7.94
C THR A 139 -11.51 16.34 -8.19
N SER A 140 -12.12 15.30 -8.76
CA SER A 140 -11.39 14.08 -9.07
C SER A 140 -10.36 14.31 -10.18
N GLU A 141 -10.67 15.13 -11.18
CA GLU A 141 -9.68 15.52 -12.19
C GLU A 141 -8.49 16.27 -11.58
N ARG A 142 -8.71 17.23 -10.68
CA ARG A 142 -7.61 17.89 -9.96
C ARG A 142 -6.76 16.89 -9.18
N TRP A 143 -7.40 15.95 -8.46
CA TRP A 143 -6.69 14.93 -7.71
C TRP A 143 -5.82 14.07 -8.61
N PHE A 144 -6.37 13.61 -9.75
CA PHE A 144 -5.61 12.85 -10.74
C PHE A 144 -4.40 13.65 -11.23
N HIS A 145 -4.59 14.87 -11.74
CA HIS A 145 -3.50 15.67 -12.33
C HIS A 145 -2.41 16.01 -11.31
N SER A 146 -2.78 16.37 -10.07
CA SER A 146 -1.81 16.73 -9.03
C SER A 146 -1.02 15.51 -8.56
N ALA A 147 -1.70 14.38 -8.31
CA ALA A 147 -1.07 13.19 -7.78
C ALA A 147 -0.26 12.44 -8.85
N SER A 148 -0.71 12.41 -10.12
CA SER A 148 0.00 11.73 -11.21
C SER A 148 1.33 12.40 -11.51
N GLN A 149 1.35 13.74 -11.61
CA GLN A 149 2.57 14.50 -11.86
C GLN A 149 3.59 14.36 -10.73
N GLN A 150 3.13 14.31 -9.48
CA GLN A 150 4.01 14.09 -8.33
C GLN A 150 4.52 12.65 -8.29
N LEU A 151 3.64 11.67 -8.54
CA LEU A 151 4.03 10.26 -8.55
C LEU A 151 5.07 9.97 -9.63
N GLU A 152 4.98 10.58 -10.81
CA GLU A 152 6.02 10.45 -11.85
C GLU A 152 7.39 10.89 -11.35
N ARG A 153 7.47 12.03 -10.65
CA ARG A 153 8.73 12.52 -10.07
C ARG A 153 9.23 11.61 -8.96
N GLU A 154 8.34 11.09 -8.13
CA GLU A 154 8.70 10.17 -7.05
C GLU A 154 9.10 8.79 -7.59
N ILE A 155 8.53 8.33 -8.72
CA ILE A 155 8.99 7.13 -9.44
C ILE A 155 10.43 7.33 -9.92
N ASP A 156 10.71 8.46 -10.59
CA ASP A 156 12.06 8.77 -11.09
C ASP A 156 13.09 8.88 -9.95
N LYS A 157 12.66 9.36 -8.78
CA LYS A 157 13.52 9.53 -7.60
C LYS A 157 13.72 8.25 -6.80
N GLN A 158 12.64 7.51 -6.54
CA GLN A 158 12.62 6.43 -5.54
C GLN A 158 12.71 5.03 -6.14
N VAL A 159 12.46 4.85 -7.44
CA VAL A 159 12.69 3.58 -8.14
C VAL A 159 14.04 3.63 -8.83
N LEU A 160 15.03 2.98 -8.22
CA LEU A 160 16.42 3.00 -8.67
C LEU A 160 16.59 2.32 -10.05
N SER A 161 17.76 2.50 -10.66
CA SER A 161 18.04 1.98 -12.01
C SER A 161 18.02 0.44 -12.06
N ASP A 162 18.33 -0.22 -10.94
CA ASP A 162 18.19 -1.66 -10.76
C ASP A 162 16.75 -2.10 -10.42
N GLY A 163 15.79 -1.18 -10.34
CA GLY A 163 14.38 -1.44 -10.02
C GLY A 163 14.07 -1.51 -8.53
N GLY A 164 15.07 -1.44 -7.65
CA GLY A 164 14.84 -1.42 -6.21
C GLY A 164 14.21 -0.11 -5.74
N HIS A 165 13.46 -0.17 -4.63
CA HIS A 165 13.00 1.04 -3.97
C HIS A 165 14.13 1.61 -3.12
N TYR A 166 14.31 2.93 -3.14
CA TYR A 166 15.46 3.61 -2.53
C TYR A 166 15.59 3.45 -1.01
N GLU A 167 14.53 3.07 -0.29
CA GLU A 167 14.58 2.74 1.15
C GLU A 167 15.24 1.39 1.42
N ARG A 168 15.50 0.57 0.39
CA ARG A 168 16.26 -0.69 0.48
C ARG A 168 15.70 -1.70 1.49
N SER A 169 14.44 -1.54 1.88
CA SER A 169 13.66 -2.53 2.63
C SER A 169 12.85 -3.37 1.63
N PRO A 170 13.13 -4.68 1.50
CA PRO A 170 12.29 -5.60 0.72
C PRO A 170 10.79 -5.51 1.05
N MET A 171 10.44 -5.30 2.32
CA MET A 171 9.05 -5.11 2.73
C MET A 171 8.44 -3.83 2.16
N TYR A 172 9.13 -2.69 2.29
CA TYR A 172 8.65 -1.41 1.72
C TYR A 172 8.61 -1.44 0.19
N HIS A 173 9.58 -2.10 -0.46
CA HIS A 173 9.56 -2.31 -1.89
C HIS A 173 8.27 -3.00 -2.35
N ILE A 174 7.83 -4.06 -1.67
CA ILE A 174 6.57 -4.75 -2.01
C ILE A 174 5.35 -3.88 -1.74
N LEU A 175 5.36 -3.07 -0.67
CA LEU A 175 4.28 -2.13 -0.39
C LEU A 175 4.13 -1.10 -1.51
N VAL A 176 5.23 -0.47 -1.93
CA VAL A 176 5.25 0.49 -3.03
C VAL A 176 4.84 -0.16 -4.37
N LEU A 177 5.37 -1.34 -4.68
CA LEU A 177 4.95 -2.10 -5.88
C LEU A 177 3.45 -2.42 -5.83
N GLY A 178 2.94 -2.84 -4.67
CA GLY A 178 1.52 -3.11 -4.46
C GLY A 178 0.63 -1.88 -4.68
N ASP A 179 1.06 -0.72 -4.19
CA ASP A 179 0.36 0.55 -4.40
C ASP A 179 0.32 0.93 -5.88
N LEU A 180 1.44 0.80 -6.61
CA LEU A 180 1.46 1.03 -8.06
C LEU A 180 0.57 0.06 -8.85
N LEU A 181 0.55 -1.22 -8.46
CA LEU A 181 -0.32 -2.23 -9.07
C LEU A 181 -1.80 -1.90 -8.85
N ASP A 182 -2.18 -1.42 -7.65
CA ASP A 182 -3.56 -1.02 -7.35
C ASP A 182 -3.99 0.20 -8.17
N VAL A 183 -3.11 1.20 -8.29
CA VAL A 183 -3.35 2.38 -9.13
C VAL A 183 -3.52 1.96 -10.60
N ARG A 184 -2.63 1.11 -11.12
CA ARG A 184 -2.73 0.56 -12.49
C ARG A 184 -4.06 -0.14 -12.70
N ASP A 185 -4.44 -1.05 -11.80
CA ASP A 185 -5.64 -1.89 -11.96
C ASP A 185 -6.92 -1.04 -11.99
N LEU A 186 -6.98 0.05 -11.23
CA LEU A 186 -8.11 0.99 -11.24
C LEU A 186 -8.11 1.96 -12.42
N LEU A 187 -6.96 2.44 -12.86
CA LEU A 187 -6.87 3.50 -13.85
C LEU A 187 -6.64 3.02 -15.29
N GLN A 188 -6.24 1.75 -15.51
CA GLN A 188 -5.87 1.25 -16.84
C GLN A 188 -6.96 1.41 -17.91
N THR A 189 -8.24 1.40 -17.53
CA THR A 189 -9.36 1.52 -18.48
C THR A 189 -9.75 2.97 -18.77
N VAL A 190 -9.46 3.89 -17.85
CA VAL A 190 -9.90 5.31 -17.91
C VAL A 190 -8.76 6.29 -18.16
N ARG A 191 -7.50 5.86 -17.95
CA ARG A 191 -6.26 6.62 -18.09
C ARG A 191 -5.16 5.74 -18.68
N SER A 192 -5.51 4.92 -19.68
CA SER A 192 -4.63 3.91 -20.30
C SER A 192 -3.26 4.45 -20.70
N ASP A 193 -3.23 5.63 -21.33
CA ASP A 193 -1.99 6.21 -21.85
C ASP A 193 -1.03 6.60 -20.72
N TRP A 194 -1.55 7.20 -19.65
CA TRP A 194 -0.75 7.54 -18.48
C TRP A 194 -0.24 6.29 -17.78
N VAL A 195 -1.10 5.28 -17.61
CA VAL A 195 -0.70 4.00 -17.00
C VAL A 195 0.40 3.31 -17.81
N ALA A 196 0.26 3.25 -19.14
CA ALA A 196 1.22 2.61 -20.03
C ALA A 196 2.58 3.33 -20.05
N ASN A 197 2.59 4.66 -19.99
CA ASN A 197 3.81 5.44 -20.10
C ASN A 197 4.52 5.65 -18.75
N SER A 198 3.76 5.89 -17.68
CA SER A 198 4.31 6.32 -16.38
C SER A 198 4.42 5.17 -15.38
N LEU A 199 3.44 4.25 -15.33
CA LEU A 199 3.41 3.19 -14.31
C LEU A 199 4.01 1.86 -14.79
N ALA A 200 3.62 1.41 -15.98
CA ALA A 200 4.00 0.08 -16.47
C ALA A 200 5.52 -0.15 -16.48
N PRO A 201 6.37 0.80 -16.94
CA PRO A 201 7.81 0.61 -16.92
C PRO A 201 8.39 0.52 -15.49
N ALA A 202 7.82 1.27 -14.54
CA ALA A 202 8.27 1.23 -13.15
C ALA A 202 7.89 -0.11 -12.49
N ILE A 203 6.64 -0.55 -12.67
CA ILE A 203 6.14 -1.83 -12.19
C ILE A 203 6.98 -2.99 -12.72
N GLU A 204 7.32 -2.99 -14.01
CA GLU A 204 8.16 -4.02 -14.63
C GLU A 204 9.54 -4.10 -13.97
N ARG A 205 10.25 -2.96 -13.87
CA ARG A 205 11.57 -2.90 -13.22
C ARG A 205 11.52 -3.37 -11.77
N MET A 206 10.52 -2.90 -11.01
CA MET A 206 10.35 -3.29 -9.61
C MET A 206 10.03 -4.78 -9.46
N ALA A 207 9.19 -5.35 -10.31
CA ALA A 207 8.89 -6.77 -10.29
C ALA A 207 10.13 -7.64 -10.59
N HIS A 208 10.95 -7.24 -11.57
CA HIS A 208 12.21 -7.93 -11.86
C HIS A 208 13.24 -7.79 -10.73
N TYR A 209 13.29 -6.64 -10.05
CA TYR A 209 14.08 -6.51 -8.83
C TYR A 209 13.61 -7.46 -7.75
N LEU A 210 12.29 -7.49 -7.46
CA LEU A 210 11.70 -8.38 -6.48
C LEU A 210 12.08 -9.84 -6.78
N ASP A 211 11.85 -10.33 -8.00
CA ASP A 211 12.19 -11.70 -8.42
C ASP A 211 13.66 -12.07 -8.12
N ARG A 212 14.60 -11.14 -8.37
CA ARG A 212 16.03 -11.36 -8.12
C ARG A 212 16.39 -11.46 -6.65
N ILE A 213 15.71 -10.75 -5.76
CA ILE A 213 16.08 -10.71 -4.34
C ILE A 213 15.39 -11.76 -3.47
N LEU A 214 14.42 -12.51 -4.01
CA LEU A 214 13.72 -13.54 -3.24
C LEU A 214 14.61 -14.77 -2.98
N HIS A 215 14.43 -15.33 -1.79
CA HIS A 215 14.92 -16.66 -1.45
C HIS A 215 14.31 -17.74 -2.36
N PRO A 216 14.90 -18.95 -2.42
CA PRO A 216 14.36 -20.06 -3.20
C PRO A 216 12.95 -20.49 -2.80
N ASP A 217 12.55 -20.26 -1.54
CA ASP A 217 11.18 -20.49 -1.05
C ASP A 217 10.16 -19.42 -1.49
N GLY A 218 10.64 -18.33 -2.12
CA GLY A 218 9.81 -17.23 -2.61
C GLY A 218 9.59 -16.11 -1.59
N GLU A 219 10.25 -16.18 -0.43
CA GLU A 219 10.16 -15.14 0.60
C GLU A 219 11.28 -14.10 0.49
N ILE A 220 11.04 -12.93 1.11
CA ILE A 220 12.01 -11.83 1.13
C ILE A 220 13.14 -12.06 2.15
N PRO A 221 14.34 -11.51 1.90
CA PRO A 221 15.35 -11.39 2.94
C PRO A 221 14.97 -10.32 3.96
N PHE A 222 15.40 -10.49 5.21
CA PHE A 222 15.19 -9.50 6.29
C PHE A 222 16.27 -8.41 6.29
N PHE A 223 16.45 -7.76 5.15
CA PHE A 223 17.32 -6.60 5.04
C PHE A 223 16.59 -5.33 5.50
N ASN A 224 17.31 -4.48 6.23
CA ASN A 224 16.78 -3.25 6.83
C ASN A 224 15.48 -3.51 7.62
N ASP A 225 14.51 -2.60 7.57
CA ASP A 225 13.24 -2.75 8.30
C ASP A 225 12.26 -3.64 7.51
N SER A 226 12.54 -4.93 7.46
CA SER A 226 11.71 -5.93 6.77
C SER A 226 11.27 -7.05 7.69
N VAL A 227 9.97 -7.32 7.66
CA VAL A 227 9.35 -8.46 8.34
C VAL A 227 8.30 -9.10 7.43
N PHE A 228 7.98 -10.37 7.68
CA PHE A 228 6.90 -11.05 6.95
C PHE A 228 5.51 -10.47 7.28
N ASN A 229 4.56 -10.73 6.39
CA ASN A 229 3.11 -10.50 6.55
C ASN A 229 2.66 -9.04 6.72
N GLN A 230 3.56 -8.06 6.62
CA GLN A 230 3.18 -6.64 6.62
C GLN A 230 2.89 -6.11 5.21
N ALA A 231 3.47 -6.72 4.17
CA ALA A 231 3.17 -6.47 2.76
C ALA A 231 2.36 -7.61 2.12
N PRO A 232 1.76 -7.43 0.93
CA PRO A 232 1.26 -8.54 0.11
C PRO A 232 2.33 -9.62 -0.11
N SER A 233 1.94 -10.86 -0.38
CA SER A 233 2.94 -11.90 -0.65
C SER A 233 3.72 -11.60 -1.93
N PRO A 234 5.04 -11.89 -1.99
CA PRO A 234 5.84 -11.64 -3.18
C PRO A 234 5.28 -12.34 -4.43
N ALA A 235 4.82 -13.58 -4.26
CA ALA A 235 4.21 -14.35 -5.34
C ALA A 235 2.96 -13.66 -5.93
N LEU A 236 2.11 -13.06 -5.09
CA LEU A 236 0.95 -12.30 -5.56
C LEU A 236 1.36 -11.04 -6.30
N ALA A 237 2.34 -10.29 -5.78
CA ALA A 237 2.86 -9.08 -6.42
C ALA A 237 3.44 -9.38 -7.81
N LEU A 238 4.29 -10.40 -7.94
CA LEU A 238 4.87 -10.85 -9.22
C LEU A 238 3.77 -11.29 -10.20
N LYS A 239 2.82 -12.12 -9.74
CA LYS A 239 1.69 -12.55 -10.57
C LYS A 239 0.86 -11.37 -11.08
N ARG A 240 0.56 -10.38 -10.23
CA ARG A 240 -0.16 -9.17 -10.63
C ARG A 240 0.66 -8.30 -11.58
N ALA A 241 1.98 -8.28 -11.45
CA ALA A 241 2.87 -7.63 -12.40
C ALA A 241 2.99 -8.38 -13.74
N GLY A 242 2.42 -9.59 -13.86
CA GLY A 242 2.53 -10.42 -15.05
C GLY A 242 3.88 -11.14 -15.18
N LEU A 243 4.65 -11.22 -14.11
CA LEU A 243 5.98 -11.83 -14.08
C LEU A 243 5.94 -13.21 -13.41
N ASN A 244 6.50 -14.21 -14.10
CA ASN A 244 6.77 -15.52 -13.53
C ASN A 244 8.18 -15.55 -12.93
N ARG A 245 8.41 -16.39 -11.92
CA ARG A 245 9.74 -16.60 -11.31
C ARG A 245 10.74 -17.01 -12.39
N SER A 246 11.86 -16.31 -12.46
CA SER A 246 12.96 -16.68 -13.34
C SER A 246 13.82 -17.76 -12.71
N GLU A 247 14.49 -18.56 -13.53
CA GLU A 247 15.59 -19.39 -13.04
C GLU A 247 16.69 -18.49 -12.49
N PRO A 248 17.23 -18.77 -11.28
CA PRO A 248 18.25 -17.92 -10.69
C PRO A 248 19.54 -17.92 -11.50
N ASN A 249 20.10 -16.74 -11.71
CA ASN A 249 21.46 -16.62 -12.22
C ASN A 249 22.45 -17.13 -11.14
N PRO A 250 23.64 -17.60 -11.55
CA PRO A 250 24.70 -17.92 -10.58
C PRO A 250 25.08 -16.72 -9.71
N LEU A 251 24.97 -15.51 -10.27
CA LEU A 251 25.22 -14.25 -9.59
C LEU A 251 24.27 -13.18 -10.15
N ASP A 252 23.48 -12.55 -9.28
CA ASP A 252 22.74 -11.32 -9.56
C ASP A 252 23.34 -10.18 -8.74
N LEU A 253 23.62 -9.04 -9.38
CA LEU A 253 24.12 -7.82 -8.74
C LEU A 253 23.10 -6.70 -8.95
N CYS A 254 22.60 -6.13 -7.86
CA CYS A 254 21.74 -4.95 -7.85
C CYS A 254 22.57 -3.80 -7.26
N GLU A 255 23.32 -3.11 -8.12
CA GLU A 255 24.39 -2.19 -7.70
C GLU A 255 23.87 -0.97 -6.92
N GLU A 256 22.74 -0.39 -7.33
CA GLU A 256 22.19 0.82 -6.71
C GLU A 256 21.64 0.54 -5.31
N THR A 257 20.90 -0.56 -5.16
CA THR A 257 20.42 -1.03 -3.85
C THR A 257 21.53 -1.63 -3.01
N GLY A 258 22.58 -2.16 -3.64
CA GLY A 258 23.71 -2.84 -3.01
C GLY A 258 23.42 -4.30 -2.62
N VAL A 259 22.43 -4.94 -3.26
CA VAL A 259 22.07 -6.34 -3.01
C VAL A 259 22.78 -7.27 -3.99
N ALA A 260 23.45 -8.29 -3.48
CA ALA A 260 24.04 -9.36 -4.30
C ALA A 260 23.41 -10.71 -3.94
N ARG A 261 23.03 -11.48 -4.95
CA ARG A 261 22.55 -12.86 -4.80
C ARG A 261 23.50 -13.81 -5.48
N PHE A 262 23.99 -14.80 -4.75
CA PHE A 262 24.82 -15.87 -5.28
C PHE A 262 24.09 -17.21 -5.16
N THR A 263 24.06 -18.00 -6.24
CA THR A 263 23.43 -19.32 -6.26
C THR A 263 24.38 -20.37 -6.80
N GLN A 264 24.59 -21.44 -6.03
CA GLN A 264 25.38 -22.60 -6.46
C GLN A 264 24.69 -23.90 -6.01
N GLY A 265 24.09 -24.63 -6.95
CA GLY A 265 23.32 -25.83 -6.65
C GLY A 265 22.12 -25.50 -5.75
N LYS A 266 22.10 -26.04 -4.53
CA LYS A 266 21.05 -25.78 -3.53
C LYS A 266 21.37 -24.62 -2.59
N LEU A 267 22.56 -24.05 -2.67
CA LEU A 267 22.98 -22.93 -1.83
C LEU A 267 22.57 -21.62 -2.51
N THR A 268 21.85 -20.78 -1.77
CA THR A 268 21.60 -19.38 -2.13
C THR A 268 22.05 -18.49 -0.99
N LEU A 269 22.88 -17.50 -1.30
CA LEU A 269 23.32 -16.45 -0.38
C LEU A 269 22.84 -15.11 -0.91
N LEU A 270 22.25 -14.30 -0.03
CA LEU A 270 21.90 -12.91 -0.29
C LEU A 270 22.78 -12.05 0.63
N PHE A 271 23.42 -11.05 0.05
CA PHE A 271 24.26 -10.09 0.76
C PHE A 271 23.69 -8.69 0.56
N ASP A 272 23.50 -7.96 1.65
CA ASP A 272 23.29 -6.52 1.62
C ASP A 272 24.62 -5.83 1.90
N CYS A 273 25.14 -5.19 0.86
CA CYS A 273 26.36 -4.39 0.86
C CYS A 273 26.06 -2.92 0.52
N GLY A 274 24.78 -2.53 0.57
CA GLY A 274 24.31 -1.20 0.20
C GLY A 274 24.45 -0.17 1.31
N LYS A 275 24.02 1.06 1.00
CA LYS A 275 23.70 2.06 2.03
C LYS A 275 22.48 1.56 2.83
N LEU A 276 22.31 2.07 4.06
CA LEU A 276 21.14 1.74 4.89
C LEU A 276 19.82 2.25 4.30
N GLY A 277 19.87 3.35 3.56
CA GLY A 277 18.72 4.03 2.99
C GLY A 277 19.18 5.29 2.22
N PRO A 278 18.24 6.13 1.76
CA PRO A 278 18.58 7.43 1.19
C PRO A 278 19.10 8.37 2.29
N ASP A 279 19.93 9.34 1.91
CA ASP A 279 20.57 10.25 2.87
C ASP A 279 19.58 11.33 3.40
N GLU A 280 18.44 11.50 2.74
CA GLU A 280 17.44 12.54 3.01
C GLU A 280 16.26 12.10 3.89
N LEU A 281 16.21 10.84 4.36
CA LEU A 281 15.17 10.31 5.25
C LEU A 281 15.60 10.30 6.73
#